data_AF-A0A3S2U3V4-F1
#
_entry.id   AF-A0A3S2U3V4-F1
#
_cell.length_a   1.000
_cell.length_b   1.000
_cell.length_c   1.000
_cell.angle_alpha   90.00
_cell.angle_beta   90.00
_cell.angle_gamma   90.00
#
_symmetry.space_group_name_H-M   'P 1'
#
loop_
_entity.id
_entity.type
_entity.pdbx_description
1 polymer ?
#
loop_
_entity_poly.entity_id
_entity_poly.type
_entity_poly.pdbx_seq_one_letter_code
_entity_poly.pdbx_strand_id
1 'polypeptide(L)'
;MEFIDYYKVLNISENATLEEIKKAFRELAKEYHPDKNKSIDASKKFRDVFEAYEILKDKITKDIFEERRRKFYNRQSAEFKNEKYTKSETYEHVKKEANKRAEYFSRMTFDDFLQSSVCMLKKTTTKFAIILMFLFGLFMIFFGLFALVNTNNNESFGILTMLFCFAFGGTLIYIAQNDLKK
;
A
#
# COMPACT_ATOMS: atom_id res chain seq x y z
N MET A 1 9.20 25.51 -17.61
CA MET A 1 8.51 24.39 -16.92
C MET A 1 7.88 24.95 -15.66
N GLU A 2 6.57 24.87 -15.55
CA GLU A 2 5.82 25.29 -14.37
C GLU A 2 6.12 24.33 -13.20
N PHE A 3 6.22 24.85 -11.98
CA PHE A 3 6.40 24.03 -10.79
C PHE A 3 5.04 23.48 -10.35
N ILE A 4 4.92 22.16 -10.31
CA ILE A 4 3.69 21.48 -9.88
C ILE A 4 3.83 21.16 -8.39
N ASP A 5 2.89 21.66 -7.60
CA ASP A 5 2.85 21.40 -6.16
C ASP A 5 2.11 20.08 -5.88
N TYR A 6 2.86 19.01 -5.65
CA TYR A 6 2.31 17.66 -5.46
C TYR A 6 1.37 17.54 -4.25
N TYR A 7 1.54 18.35 -3.21
CA TYR A 7 0.60 18.38 -2.08
C TYR A 7 -0.78 18.91 -2.50
N LYS A 8 -0.80 19.92 -3.38
CA LYS A 8 -2.04 20.48 -3.93
C LYS A 8 -2.68 19.52 -4.94
N VAL A 9 -1.88 18.82 -5.75
CA VAL A 9 -2.38 17.81 -6.69
C VAL A 9 -3.10 16.67 -5.97
N LEU A 10 -2.55 16.21 -4.85
CA LEU A 10 -3.18 15.16 -4.03
C LEU A 10 -4.23 15.70 -3.05
N ASN A 11 -4.41 17.03 -2.98
CA ASN A 11 -5.30 17.69 -2.04
C ASN A 11 -5.07 17.28 -0.56
N ILE A 12 -3.80 17.26 -0.15
CA ILE A 12 -3.37 16.86 1.19
C ILE A 12 -2.57 17.97 1.87
N SER A 13 -2.48 17.88 3.19
CA SER A 13 -1.58 18.72 3.99
C SER A 13 -0.12 18.41 3.70
N GLU A 14 0.76 19.40 3.87
CA GLU A 14 2.21 19.25 3.74
C GLU A 14 2.78 18.29 4.79
N ASN A 15 2.12 18.21 5.94
CA ASN A 15 2.47 17.33 7.04
C ASN A 15 1.77 15.96 6.95
N ALA A 16 1.15 15.64 5.81
CA ALA A 16 0.44 14.38 5.64
C ALA A 16 1.36 13.18 5.82
N THR A 17 0.83 12.17 6.51
CA THR A 17 1.46 10.87 6.70
C THR A 17 1.45 10.06 5.40
N LEU A 18 2.32 9.05 5.32
CA LEU A 18 2.37 8.14 4.16
C LEU A 18 1.03 7.43 3.92
N GLU A 19 0.28 7.14 4.98
CA GLU A 19 -1.04 6.50 4.88
C GLU A 19 -2.07 7.43 4.25
N GLU A 20 -2.07 8.71 4.62
CA GLU A 20 -2.94 9.73 4.03
C GLU A 20 -2.59 9.97 2.56
N ILE A 21 -1.30 10.03 2.22
CA ILE A 21 -0.82 10.13 0.83
C ILE A 21 -1.34 8.95 0.00
N LYS A 22 -1.24 7.71 0.52
CA LYS A 22 -1.74 6.50 -0.14
C LYS A 22 -3.27 6.49 -0.26
N LYS A 23 -3.98 7.04 0.73
CA LYS A 23 -5.44 7.12 0.70
C LYS A 23 -5.90 8.12 -0.37
N ALA A 24 -5.37 9.35 -0.34
CA ALA A 24 -5.70 10.39 -1.31
C ALA A 24 -5.38 9.96 -2.75
N PHE A 25 -4.21 9.32 -2.96
CA PHE A 25 -3.85 8.75 -4.26
C PHE A 25 -4.89 7.75 -4.76
N ARG A 26 -5.36 6.82 -3.93
CA ARG A 26 -6.35 5.81 -4.32
C ARG A 26 -7.70 6.42 -4.70
N GLU A 27 -8.13 7.44 -3.96
CA GLU A 27 -9.38 8.16 -4.22
C GLU A 27 -9.32 8.91 -5.55
N LEU A 28 -8.27 9.70 -5.77
CA LEU A 28 -8.07 10.47 -7.00
C LEU A 28 -7.77 9.59 -8.21
N ALA A 29 -7.02 8.50 -8.03
CA ALA A 29 -6.77 7.53 -9.09
C ALA A 29 -8.06 6.88 -9.58
N LYS A 30 -9.02 6.60 -8.68
CA LYS A 30 -10.34 6.07 -9.05
C LYS A 30 -11.17 7.08 -9.85
N GLU A 31 -11.08 8.35 -9.48
CA GLU A 31 -11.83 9.44 -10.13
C GLU A 31 -11.28 9.80 -11.52
N TYR A 32 -9.96 9.78 -11.68
CA TYR A 32 -9.29 10.18 -12.92
C TYR A 32 -8.82 9.00 -13.79
N HIS A 33 -9.11 7.75 -13.41
CA HIS A 33 -8.74 6.60 -14.24
C HIS A 33 -9.40 6.69 -15.62
N PRO A 34 -8.66 6.57 -16.74
CA PRO A 34 -9.22 6.70 -18.10
C PRO A 34 -10.29 5.66 -18.43
N ASP A 35 -10.24 4.49 -17.77
CA ASP A 35 -11.28 3.45 -17.84
C ASP A 35 -12.64 3.93 -17.28
N LYS A 36 -12.63 4.68 -16.16
CA LYS A 36 -13.84 5.15 -15.47
C LYS A 36 -14.26 6.56 -15.88
N ASN A 37 -13.31 7.38 -16.30
CA ASN A 37 -13.51 8.77 -16.67
C ASN A 37 -12.96 9.01 -18.08
N LYS A 38 -13.87 9.12 -19.05
CA LYS A 38 -13.55 9.32 -20.48
C LYS A 38 -13.30 10.79 -20.86
N SER A 39 -13.14 11.68 -19.88
CA SER A 39 -12.80 13.07 -20.18
C SER A 39 -11.39 13.18 -20.76
N ILE A 40 -11.19 14.15 -21.65
CA ILE A 40 -9.92 14.41 -22.34
C ILE A 40 -8.81 14.76 -21.33
N ASP A 41 -9.18 15.38 -20.20
CA ASP A 41 -8.24 15.77 -19.14
C ASP A 41 -7.97 14.67 -18.10
N ALA A 42 -8.75 13.59 -18.06
CA ALA A 42 -8.59 12.51 -17.08
C ALA A 42 -7.18 11.90 -17.13
N SER A 43 -6.69 11.61 -18.33
CA SER A 43 -5.34 11.06 -18.53
C SER A 43 -4.23 11.99 -18.02
N LYS A 44 -4.39 13.31 -18.25
CA LYS A 44 -3.43 14.32 -17.77
C LYS A 44 -3.44 14.40 -16.24
N LYS A 45 -4.62 14.51 -15.64
CA LYS A 45 -4.78 14.57 -14.17
C LYS A 45 -4.30 13.30 -13.49
N PHE A 46 -4.60 12.14 -14.07
CA PHE A 46 -4.13 10.84 -13.56
C PHE A 46 -2.59 10.78 -13.54
N ARG A 47 -1.94 11.25 -14.61
CA ARG A 47 -0.47 11.33 -14.65
C ARG A 47 0.08 12.24 -13.56
N ASP A 48 -0.51 13.42 -13.37
CA ASP A 48 -0.05 14.37 -12.35
C ASP A 48 -0.24 13.80 -10.92
N VAL A 49 -1.37 13.13 -10.66
CA VAL A 49 -1.66 12.42 -9.39
C VAL A 49 -0.68 11.26 -9.16
N PHE A 50 -0.34 10.53 -10.21
CA PHE A 50 0.62 9.42 -10.13
C PHE A 50 2.05 9.91 -9.88
N GLU A 51 2.48 10.97 -10.58
CA GLU A 51 3.79 11.61 -10.37
C GLU A 51 3.91 12.12 -8.92
N ALA A 52 2.87 12.76 -8.39
CA ALA A 52 2.82 13.23 -7.01
C ALA A 52 3.01 12.08 -6.00
N TYR A 53 2.32 10.95 -6.20
CA TYR A 53 2.45 9.78 -5.33
C TYR A 53 3.86 9.17 -5.38
N GLU A 54 4.42 8.98 -6.58
CA GLU A 54 5.76 8.37 -6.74
C GLU A 54 6.87 9.20 -6.08
N ILE A 55 6.74 10.52 -6.09
CA ILE A 55 7.72 11.43 -5.47
C ILE A 55 7.54 11.50 -3.95
N LEU A 56 6.30 11.54 -3.45
CA LEU A 56 6.04 11.72 -2.02
C LEU A 56 6.11 10.42 -1.20
N LYS A 57 6.06 9.24 -1.84
CA LYS A 57 6.09 7.95 -1.12
C LYS A 57 7.44 7.62 -0.48
N ASP A 58 8.55 8.02 -1.11
CA ASP A 58 9.91 7.71 -0.68
C ASP A 58 10.54 8.95 -0.06
N LYS A 59 11.24 8.76 1.06
CA LYS A 59 11.84 9.83 1.84
C LYS A 59 12.87 10.59 1.01
N ILE A 60 13.70 9.90 0.23
CA ILE A 60 14.76 10.53 -0.56
C ILE A 60 14.17 11.45 -1.63
N THR A 61 13.19 10.96 -2.39
CA THR A 61 12.53 11.74 -3.45
C THR A 61 11.68 12.86 -2.89
N LYS A 62 11.05 12.64 -1.72
CA LYS A 62 10.31 13.67 -0.99
C LYS A 62 11.24 14.80 -0.54
N ASP A 63 12.39 14.48 0.06
CA ASP A 63 13.38 15.46 0.51
C ASP A 63 13.88 16.31 -0.67
N ILE A 64 14.18 15.69 -1.81
CA ILE A 64 14.57 16.38 -3.06
C ILE A 64 13.45 17.31 -3.57
N PHE A 65 12.21 16.83 -3.55
CA PHE A 65 11.06 17.63 -3.95
C PHE A 65 10.86 18.82 -3.02
N GLU A 66 10.95 18.63 -1.71
CA GLU A 66 10.83 19.70 -0.73
C GLU A 66 11.94 20.73 -0.88
N GLU A 67 13.16 20.30 -1.19
CA GLU A 67 14.25 21.21 -1.51
C GLU A 67 13.95 22.05 -2.74
N ARG A 68 13.46 21.41 -3.81
CA ARG A 68 13.07 22.11 -5.03
C ARG A 68 11.89 23.06 -4.79
N ARG A 69 10.91 22.63 -4.00
CA ARG A 69 9.73 23.42 -3.61
C ARG A 69 10.13 24.65 -2.82
N ARG A 70 11.01 24.50 -1.82
CA ARG A 70 11.57 25.60 -1.04
C ARG A 70 12.35 26.56 -1.93
N LYS A 71 13.21 26.06 -2.83
CA LYS A 71 13.93 26.88 -3.80
C LYS A 71 12.98 27.64 -4.73
N PHE A 72 11.88 27.03 -5.17
CA PHE A 72 10.88 27.68 -6.01
C PHE A 72 10.17 28.83 -5.28
N TYR A 73 9.71 28.61 -4.04
CA TYR A 73 9.06 29.66 -3.23
C TYR A 73 10.05 30.75 -2.80
N ASN A 74 11.28 30.37 -2.40
CA ASN A 74 12.33 31.33 -2.01
C ASN A 74 12.81 32.18 -3.21
N ARG A 75 12.85 31.61 -4.42
CA ARG A 75 13.19 32.34 -5.66
C ARG A 75 12.06 33.27 -6.10
N GLN A 76 10.81 32.99 -5.70
CA GLN A 76 9.70 33.91 -5.92
C GLN A 76 9.80 35.14 -5.01
N SER A 77 10.41 35.00 -3.83
CA SER A 77 10.69 36.10 -2.88
C SER A 77 12.05 36.80 -3.06
N ALA A 78 12.99 36.21 -3.82
CA ALA A 78 14.31 36.74 -4.08
C ALA A 78 14.57 36.87 -5.60
N GLU A 79 14.39 38.09 -6.12
CA GLU A 79 14.89 38.59 -7.42
C GLU A 79 14.33 37.93 -8.71
N PHE A 80 13.60 38.64 -9.59
CA PHE A 80 14.13 39.69 -10.48
C PHE A 80 15.66 39.84 -10.51
N LYS A 81 16.39 38.74 -10.80
CA LYS A 81 17.70 38.75 -11.44
C LYS A 81 18.14 37.33 -11.78
N ASN A 82 18.69 37.23 -12.99
CA ASN A 82 19.07 36.03 -13.69
C ASN A 82 20.02 35.12 -12.90
N GLU A 83 19.80 33.80 -12.91
CA GLU A 83 20.84 32.90 -13.42
C GLU A 83 20.35 31.46 -13.73
N LYS A 84 20.87 31.04 -14.88
CA LYS A 84 20.99 29.72 -15.52
C LYS A 84 20.80 28.50 -14.59
N TYR A 85 19.80 27.68 -14.90
CA TYR A 85 19.46 26.45 -14.19
C TYR A 85 20.34 25.28 -14.67
N THR A 86 21.24 24.76 -13.83
CA THR A 86 21.92 23.49 -14.09
C THR A 86 20.96 22.34 -13.74
N LYS A 87 20.51 21.64 -14.78
CA LYS A 87 19.54 20.55 -14.75
C LYS A 87 20.23 19.27 -14.25
N SER A 88 19.91 18.78 -13.05
CA SER A 88 20.47 17.50 -12.56
C SER A 88 19.78 16.32 -13.23
N GLU A 89 20.58 15.41 -13.81
CA GLU A 89 20.12 14.23 -14.55
C GLU A 89 19.18 13.32 -13.75
N THR A 90 19.28 13.33 -12.42
CA THR A 90 18.53 12.46 -11.52
C THR A 90 17.03 12.75 -11.51
N TYR A 91 16.61 14.02 -11.57
CA TYR A 91 15.18 14.37 -11.55
C TYR A 91 14.49 13.99 -12.87
N GLU A 92 15.15 14.21 -14.00
CA GLU A 92 14.60 13.87 -15.31
C GLU A 92 14.47 12.35 -15.48
N HIS A 93 15.40 11.56 -14.94
CA HIS A 93 15.29 10.10 -14.95
C HIS A 93 14.08 9.60 -14.16
N VAL A 94 13.91 10.07 -12.92
CA VAL A 94 12.76 9.71 -12.07
C VAL A 94 11.44 10.14 -12.72
N LYS A 95 11.38 11.35 -13.28
CA LYS A 95 10.20 11.85 -14.00
C LYS A 95 9.87 11.02 -15.23
N LYS A 96 10.87 10.65 -16.02
CA LYS A 96 10.70 9.82 -17.22
C LYS A 96 10.21 8.41 -16.85
N GLU A 97 10.70 7.84 -15.76
CA GLU A 97 10.26 6.53 -15.28
C GLU A 97 8.84 6.58 -14.72
N ALA A 98 8.50 7.61 -13.94
CA ALA A 98 7.14 7.84 -13.44
C ALA A 98 6.13 7.96 -14.59
N ASN A 99 6.46 8.71 -15.64
CA ASN A 99 5.62 8.85 -16.83
C ASN A 99 5.40 7.51 -17.56
N LYS A 100 6.43 6.69 -17.71
CA LYS A 100 6.32 5.35 -18.32
C LYS A 100 5.42 4.43 -17.50
N ARG A 101 5.58 4.43 -16.17
CA ARG A 101 4.73 3.64 -15.26
C ARG A 101 3.28 4.12 -15.31
N ALA A 102 3.04 5.43 -15.30
CA ALA A 102 1.70 6.00 -15.43
C ALA A 102 1.02 5.56 -16.75
N GLU A 103 1.78 5.55 -17.86
CA GLU A 103 1.28 5.10 -19.16
C GLU A 103 1.02 3.58 -19.20
N TYR A 104 1.80 2.78 -18.48
CA TYR A 104 1.54 1.35 -18.32
C TYR A 104 0.25 1.11 -17.53
N PHE A 105 0.06 1.81 -16.41
CA PHE A 105 -1.13 1.67 -15.56
C PHE A 105 -2.39 2.24 -16.21
N SER A 106 -2.28 3.25 -17.07
CA SER A 106 -3.44 3.82 -17.79
C SER A 106 -4.06 2.87 -18.81
N ARG A 107 -3.34 1.82 -19.23
CA ARG A 107 -3.80 0.78 -20.16
C ARG A 107 -4.39 -0.46 -19.46
N MET A 108 -4.29 -0.55 -18.13
CA MET A 108 -4.84 -1.65 -17.34
C MET A 108 -6.30 -1.41 -16.95
N THR A 109 -6.99 -2.47 -16.55
CA THR A 109 -8.31 -2.32 -15.91
C THR A 109 -8.14 -1.77 -14.48
N PHE A 110 -9.13 -1.04 -13.99
CA PHE A 110 -9.05 -0.45 -12.65
C PHE A 110 -8.92 -1.51 -11.53
N ASP A 111 -9.56 -2.67 -11.72
CA ASP A 111 -9.52 -3.77 -10.76
C ASP A 111 -8.11 -4.40 -10.72
N ASP A 112 -7.46 -4.58 -11.88
CA ASP A 112 -6.06 -5.04 -11.97
C ASP A 112 -5.07 -4.04 -11.35
N PHE A 113 -5.31 -2.74 -11.52
CA PHE A 113 -4.51 -1.68 -10.93
C PHE A 113 -4.58 -1.69 -9.40
N LEU A 114 -5.79 -1.79 -8.83
CA LEU A 114 -5.97 -1.91 -7.38
C LEU A 114 -5.35 -3.19 -6.85
N GLN A 115 -5.46 -4.31 -7.58
CA GLN A 115 -4.82 -5.57 -7.20
C GLN A 115 -3.29 -5.42 -7.11
N SER A 116 -2.67 -4.67 -8.02
CA SER A 116 -1.22 -4.40 -7.97
C SER A 116 -0.79 -3.61 -6.72
N SER A 117 -1.63 -2.68 -6.26
CA SER A 117 -1.33 -1.77 -5.15
C SER A 117 -1.78 -2.29 -3.78
N VAL A 118 -2.75 -3.21 -3.75
CA VAL A 118 -3.27 -3.87 -2.54
C VAL A 118 -2.58 -5.22 -2.25
N CYS A 119 -1.92 -5.83 -3.24
CA CYS A 119 -1.20 -7.11 -3.08
C CYS A 119 -0.18 -7.08 -1.93
N MET A 120 0.40 -5.91 -1.62
CA MET A 120 1.33 -5.73 -0.48
C MET A 120 0.67 -5.93 0.90
N LEU A 121 -0.65 -5.71 1.04
CA LEU A 121 -1.37 -5.85 2.32
C LEU A 121 -1.98 -7.25 2.50
N LYS A 122 -2.48 -7.89 1.43
CA LYS A 122 -3.03 -9.26 1.50
C LYS A 122 -1.92 -10.33 1.66
N LYS A 123 -0.73 -10.13 1.09
CA LYS A 123 0.38 -11.13 1.17
C LYS A 123 1.03 -11.24 2.55
N THR A 124 1.06 -10.16 3.34
CA THR A 124 1.65 -10.15 4.69
C THR A 124 0.65 -10.68 5.71
N THR A 125 -0.60 -10.24 5.65
CA THR A 125 -1.67 -10.72 6.55
C THR A 125 -1.90 -12.23 6.43
N THR A 126 -1.93 -12.76 5.20
CA THR A 126 -2.06 -14.22 4.97
C THR A 126 -0.87 -15.01 5.51
N LYS A 127 0.37 -14.56 5.31
CA LYS A 127 1.56 -15.25 5.81
C LYS A 127 1.65 -15.22 7.35
N PHE A 128 1.35 -14.10 7.99
CA PHE A 128 1.31 -14.00 9.45
C PHE A 128 0.18 -14.85 10.05
N ALA A 129 -1.00 -14.89 9.41
CA ALA A 129 -2.11 -15.73 9.85
C ALA A 129 -1.74 -17.22 9.80
N ILE A 130 -1.07 -17.69 8.74
CA ILE A 130 -0.60 -19.08 8.62
C ILE A 130 0.41 -19.42 9.73
N ILE A 131 1.38 -18.54 9.99
CA ILE A 131 2.38 -18.75 11.05
C ILE A 131 1.71 -18.80 12.43
N LEU A 132 0.75 -17.91 12.70
CA LEU A 132 -0.01 -17.88 13.95
C LEU A 132 -0.87 -19.14 14.13
N MET A 133 -1.51 -19.63 13.07
CA MET A 133 -2.27 -20.88 13.09
C MET A 133 -1.37 -22.09 13.36
N PHE A 134 -0.15 -22.10 12.81
CA PHE A 134 0.81 -23.18 13.03
C PHE A 134 1.34 -23.20 14.48
N LEU A 135 1.68 -22.02 15.03
CA LEU A 135 2.07 -21.86 16.44
C LEU A 135 0.96 -22.26 17.40
N PHE A 136 -0.29 -21.87 17.11
CA PHE A 136 -1.44 -22.25 17.91
C PHE A 136 -1.70 -23.77 17.87
N GLY A 137 -1.51 -24.40 16.72
CA GLY A 137 -1.58 -25.86 16.58
C GLY A 137 -0.53 -26.58 17.43
N LEU A 138 0.73 -26.13 17.41
CA LEU A 138 1.79 -26.69 18.26
C LEU A 138 1.50 -26.50 19.75
N PHE A 139 0.98 -25.33 20.13
CA PHE A 139 0.56 -25.04 21.50
C PHE A 139 -0.55 -25.98 21.98
N MET A 140 -1.55 -26.24 21.15
CA MET A 140 -2.64 -27.18 21.47
C MET A 140 -2.16 -28.62 21.63
N ILE A 141 -1.21 -29.08 20.81
CA ILE A 141 -0.60 -30.41 20.94
C ILE A 141 0.16 -30.53 22.28
N PHE A 142 0.96 -29.51 22.61
CA PHE A 142 1.69 -29.46 23.88
C PHE A 142 0.75 -29.47 25.08
N PHE A 143 -0.31 -28.65 25.03
CA PHE A 143 -1.30 -28.57 26.09
C PHE A 143 -2.09 -29.88 26.27
N GLY A 144 -2.43 -30.55 25.17
CA GLY A 144 -3.09 -31.87 25.20
C GLY A 144 -2.22 -32.97 25.80
N LEU A 145 -0.92 -33.01 25.46
CA LEU A 145 0.03 -33.95 26.06
C LEU A 145 0.26 -33.66 27.54
N PHE A 146 0.37 -32.38 27.92
CA PHE A 146 0.49 -31.97 29.32
C PHE A 146 -0.74 -32.36 30.14
N ALA A 147 -1.95 -32.17 29.59
CA ALA A 147 -3.18 -32.59 30.23
C ALA A 147 -3.24 -34.12 30.42
N LEU A 148 -2.87 -34.91 29.39
CA LEU A 148 -2.85 -36.37 29.46
C LEU A 148 -1.93 -36.90 30.58
N VAL A 149 -0.74 -36.29 30.74
CA VAL A 149 0.23 -36.71 31.77
C VAL A 149 -0.21 -36.29 33.17
N ASN A 150 -0.92 -35.17 33.32
CA ASN A 150 -1.32 -34.64 34.63
C ASN A 150 -2.72 -35.07 35.11
N THR A 151 -3.59 -35.59 34.23
CA THR A 151 -4.92 -36.05 34.64
C THR A 151 -4.93 -37.54 34.95
N ASN A 152 -4.60 -37.90 36.19
CA ASN A 152 -4.88 -39.23 36.74
C ASN A 152 -6.39 -39.37 37.02
N ASN A 153 -7.19 -39.82 36.04
CA ASN A 153 -8.55 -40.43 36.18
C ASN A 153 -9.73 -39.72 35.49
N ASN A 154 -9.54 -38.60 34.76
CA ASN A 154 -10.65 -37.93 34.05
C ASN A 154 -10.53 -38.06 32.52
N GLU A 155 -10.62 -39.31 32.02
CA GLU A 155 -10.55 -39.62 30.59
C GLU A 155 -11.56 -38.82 29.74
N SER A 156 -12.72 -38.49 30.31
CA SER A 156 -13.77 -37.71 29.64
C SER A 156 -13.36 -36.27 29.32
N PHE A 157 -12.50 -35.64 30.14
CA PHE A 157 -12.05 -34.26 29.90
C PHE A 157 -11.03 -34.20 28.75
N GLY A 158 -10.15 -35.21 28.65
CA GLY A 158 -9.21 -35.36 27.53
C GLY A 158 -9.93 -35.56 26.19
N ILE A 159 -10.98 -36.38 26.15
CA ILE A 159 -11.76 -36.63 24.91
C ILE A 159 -12.55 -35.39 24.49
N LEU A 160 -13.18 -34.69 25.45
CA LEU A 160 -13.97 -33.49 25.15
C LEU A 160 -13.12 -32.34 24.60
N THR A 161 -11.91 -32.16 25.15
CA THR A 161 -10.94 -31.16 24.65
C THR A 161 -10.42 -31.50 23.26
N MET A 162 -10.17 -32.78 22.95
CA MET A 162 -9.85 -33.21 21.58
C MET A 162 -10.98 -32.90 20.59
N LEU A 163 -12.23 -33.22 20.92
CA LEU A 163 -13.38 -32.94 20.04
C LEU A 163 -13.58 -31.45 19.76
N PHE A 164 -13.37 -30.60 20.77
CA PHE A 164 -13.42 -29.14 20.58
C PHE A 164 -12.31 -28.63 19.65
N CYS A 165 -11.10 -29.21 19.73
CA CYS A 165 -9.99 -28.85 18.84
C CYS A 165 -10.27 -29.22 17.37
N PHE A 166 -10.85 -30.39 17.11
CA PHE A 166 -11.23 -30.78 15.74
C PHE A 166 -12.34 -29.90 15.17
N ALA A 167 -13.34 -29.53 15.99
CA ALA A 167 -14.43 -28.65 15.55
C ALA A 167 -13.96 -27.22 15.22
N PHE A 168 -13.10 -26.63 16.07
CA PHE A 168 -12.53 -25.31 15.83
C PHE A 168 -11.50 -25.30 14.69
N GLY A 169 -10.68 -26.35 14.58
CA GLY A 169 -9.73 -26.49 13.48
C GLY A 169 -10.42 -26.61 12.12
N GLY A 170 -11.48 -27.42 12.03
CA GLY A 170 -12.25 -27.60 10.79
C GLY A 170 -12.94 -26.32 10.33
N THR A 171 -13.51 -25.54 11.26
CA THR A 171 -14.17 -24.26 10.92
C THR A 171 -13.17 -23.19 10.46
N LEU A 172 -11.98 -23.11 11.06
CA LEU A 172 -10.93 -22.19 10.61
C LEU A 172 -10.39 -22.54 9.22
N ILE A 173 -10.20 -23.83 8.92
CA ILE A 173 -9.77 -24.29 7.58
C ILE A 173 -10.84 -23.98 6.53
N TYR A 174 -12.11 -24.18 6.86
CA TYR A 174 -13.23 -23.85 5.97
C TYR A 174 -13.28 -22.36 5.64
N ILE A 175 -13.13 -21.50 6.64
CA ILE A 175 -13.08 -20.03 6.45
C ILE A 175 -11.86 -19.65 5.61
N ALA A 176 -10.68 -20.20 5.90
CA ALA A 176 -9.45 -19.92 5.14
C ALA A 176 -9.54 -20.35 3.67
N GLN A 177 -10.18 -21.49 3.36
CA GLN A 177 -10.40 -21.93 1.98
C GLN A 177 -11.41 -21.05 1.23
N ASN A 178 -12.42 -20.52 1.93
CA ASN A 178 -13.44 -19.68 1.32
C ASN A 178 -12.91 -18.26 1.00
N ASP A 179 -12.01 -17.73 1.84
CA ASP A 179 -11.32 -16.45 1.59
C ASP A 179 -10.29 -16.51 0.44
N LEU A 180 -9.77 -17.69 0.10
CA LEU A 180 -8.85 -17.87 -1.05
C LEU A 180 -9.56 -17.95 -2.41
N LYS A 181 -10.87 -18.20 -2.43
CA LYS A 181 -11.68 -18.29 -3.66
C LYS A 181 -12.28 -16.94 -4.10
N LYS A 182 -12.06 -15.86 -3.34
CA LYS A 182 -12.68 -14.54 -3.54
C LYS A 182 -11.65 -13.46 -3.81
#